data_AF-A0A0N0V0B1-F1
#
_entry.id   AF-A0A0N0V0B1-F1
#
_cell.length_a   1.000
_cell.length_b   1.000
_cell.length_c   1.000
_cell.angle_alpha   90.00
_cell.angle_beta   90.00
_cell.angle_gamma   90.00
#
_symmetry.space_group_name_H-M   'P 1'
#
loop_
_entity.id
_entity.type
_entity.pdbx_description
1 polymer ?
#
loop_
_entity_poly.entity_id
_entity_poly.type
_entity_poly.pdbx_seq_one_letter_code
_entity_poly.pdbx_strand_id
1 'polypeptide(L)'
;FLYWEKQADRTKATDLKECYQNAANEALDRLEKHPSSQKFITKEDMVSWAEWMVSNFQRTSSAVEGRNGWLSQMHHNGRGLTAKRLKAQTVLHNYFLTRADGTTAAERLFGEKFSDPLEWVVEKMGDLPLPRKTKKGGVVKP
;
A
#
# COMPACT_ATOMS: atom_id res chain seq x y z
N PHE A 1 31.24 2.94 -4.91
CA PHE A 1 31.39 2.01 -3.77
C PHE A 1 30.54 2.46 -2.56
N LEU A 2 30.62 3.73 -2.12
CA LEU A 2 29.85 4.30 -0.98
C LEU A 2 28.37 3.93 -0.89
N TYR A 3 27.63 3.92 -2.02
CA TYR A 3 26.23 3.48 -2.04
C TYR A 3 26.07 2.06 -1.50
N TRP A 4 26.90 1.14 -1.99
CA TRP A 4 26.84 -0.28 -1.65
C TRP A 4 27.27 -0.53 -0.21
N GLU A 5 28.29 0.16 0.27
CA GLU A 5 28.69 0.12 1.69
C GLU A 5 27.54 0.53 2.59
N LYS A 6 26.88 1.65 2.28
CA LYS A 6 25.72 2.10 3.06
C LYS A 6 24.55 1.11 3.03
N GLN A 7 24.34 0.38 1.94
CA GLN A 7 23.32 -0.68 1.90
C GLN A 7 23.75 -1.92 2.69
N ALA A 8 25.03 -2.29 2.68
CA ALA A 8 25.59 -3.38 3.47
C ALA A 8 25.45 -3.12 4.99
N ASP A 9 25.58 -1.87 5.42
CA ASP A 9 25.39 -1.48 6.83
C ASP A 9 23.93 -1.50 7.25
N ARG A 10 23.01 -1.14 6.34
CA ARG A 10 21.57 -1.09 6.63
C ARG A 10 20.89 -2.45 6.60
N THR A 11 21.40 -3.37 5.79
CA THR A 11 20.78 -4.69 5.62
C THR A 11 21.06 -5.59 6.83
N LYS A 12 20.04 -6.33 7.25
CA LYS A 12 20.16 -7.38 8.29
C LYS A 12 20.30 -8.79 7.70
N ALA A 13 20.06 -8.95 6.40
CA ALA A 13 20.13 -10.23 5.71
C ALA A 13 21.58 -10.51 5.29
N THR A 14 22.13 -11.64 5.74
CA THR A 14 23.53 -12.02 5.53
C THR A 14 23.87 -12.17 4.05
N ASP A 15 23.04 -12.89 3.28
CA ASP A 15 23.27 -13.13 1.85
C ASP A 15 23.34 -11.82 1.05
N LEU A 16 22.42 -10.89 1.35
CA LEU A 16 22.41 -9.58 0.70
C LEU A 16 23.60 -8.71 1.14
N LYS A 17 24.06 -8.86 2.39
CA LYS A 17 25.22 -8.13 2.90
C LYS A 17 26.48 -8.51 2.13
N GLU A 18 26.69 -9.80 1.90
CA GLU A 18 27.81 -10.30 1.11
C GLU A 18 27.74 -9.79 -0.34
N CYS A 19 26.56 -9.86 -0.97
CA CYS A 19 26.37 -9.29 -2.31
C CYS A 19 26.69 -7.79 -2.38
N TYR A 20 26.27 -7.00 -1.39
CA TYR A 20 26.58 -5.57 -1.35
C TYR A 20 28.06 -5.28 -1.10
N GLN A 21 28.73 -6.06 -0.26
CA GLN A 21 30.17 -5.93 -0.04
C GLN A 21 30.96 -6.25 -1.33
N ASN A 22 30.59 -7.32 -2.04
CA ASN A 22 31.19 -7.65 -3.32
C ASN A 22 30.96 -6.55 -4.36
N ALA A 23 29.76 -6.00 -4.44
CA ALA A 23 29.45 -4.87 -5.32
C ALA A 23 30.18 -3.58 -4.94
N ALA A 24 30.43 -3.35 -3.65
CA ALA A 24 31.23 -2.23 -3.16
C ALA A 24 32.67 -2.35 -3.64
N ASN A 25 33.28 -3.52 -3.45
CA ASN A 25 34.65 -3.82 -3.87
C ASN A 25 34.81 -3.69 -5.40
N GLU A 26 33.90 -4.28 -6.18
CA GLU A 26 33.94 -4.16 -7.65
C GLU A 26 33.80 -2.70 -8.11
N ALA A 27 32.92 -1.94 -7.46
CA ALA A 27 32.74 -0.52 -7.78
C ALA A 27 33.95 0.33 -7.39
N LEU A 28 34.68 -0.03 -6.32
CA LEU A 28 35.91 0.64 -5.91
C LEU A 28 37.03 0.34 -6.90
N ASP A 29 37.22 -0.93 -7.25
CA ASP A 29 38.22 -1.38 -8.22
C ASP A 29 38.03 -0.71 -9.60
N ARG A 30 36.78 -0.61 -10.09
CA ARG A 30 36.47 0.15 -11.31
C ARG A 30 36.78 1.64 -11.19
N LEU A 31 36.55 2.22 -10.02
CA LEU A 31 36.79 3.63 -9.76
C LEU A 31 38.30 3.93 -9.73
N GLU A 32 39.12 3.05 -9.14
CA GLU A 32 40.58 3.19 -9.07
C GLU A 32 41.24 2.99 -10.44
N LYS A 33 40.74 2.04 -11.24
CA LYS A 33 41.26 1.74 -12.58
C LYS A 33 40.95 2.81 -13.61
N HIS A 34 40.00 3.70 -13.35
CA HIS A 34 39.58 4.68 -14.35
C HIS A 34 40.55 5.89 -14.38
N PRO A 35 41.17 6.22 -15.53
CA PRO A 35 42.22 7.26 -15.58
C PRO A 35 41.75 8.65 -15.16
N SER A 36 40.47 8.98 -15.40
CA SER A 36 39.94 10.32 -15.10
C SER A 36 39.51 10.51 -13.64
N SER A 37 39.27 9.43 -12.89
CA SER A 37 38.72 9.51 -11.52
C SER A 37 39.80 9.76 -10.47
N GLN A 38 41.06 9.38 -10.73
CA GLN A 38 42.20 9.67 -9.84
C GLN A 38 42.34 11.15 -9.47
N LYS A 39 41.95 12.07 -10.38
CA LYS A 39 41.99 13.53 -10.13
C LYS A 39 40.91 14.04 -9.17
N PHE A 40 39.88 13.24 -8.91
CA PHE A 40 38.67 13.65 -8.19
C PHE A 40 38.48 12.89 -6.87
N ILE A 41 38.96 11.65 -6.78
CA ILE A 41 38.86 10.79 -5.58
C ILE A 41 39.61 11.39 -4.38
N THR A 42 40.71 12.10 -4.62
CA THR A 42 41.56 12.67 -3.56
C THR A 42 41.05 13.99 -2.99
N LYS A 43 39.90 14.50 -3.47
CA LYS A 43 39.29 15.71 -2.94
C LYS A 43 38.25 15.33 -1.90
N GLU A 44 38.47 15.73 -0.65
CA GLU A 44 37.55 15.49 0.46
C GLU A 44 36.12 15.97 0.15
N ASP A 45 35.99 17.09 -0.57
CA ASP A 45 34.70 17.64 -0.99
C ASP A 45 33.87 16.68 -1.85
N MET A 46 34.53 15.86 -2.69
CA MET A 46 33.83 14.94 -3.58
C MET A 46 33.32 13.70 -2.85
N VAL A 47 34.05 13.23 -1.83
CA VAL A 47 33.62 12.12 -0.98
C VAL A 47 32.42 12.55 -0.14
N SER A 48 32.50 13.71 0.52
CA SER A 48 31.39 14.29 1.30
C SER A 48 30.14 14.51 0.44
N TRP A 49 30.31 15.04 -0.77
CA TRP A 49 29.20 15.20 -1.71
C TRP A 49 28.58 13.85 -2.12
N ALA A 50 29.39 12.83 -2.38
CA ALA A 50 28.91 11.50 -2.72
C ALA A 50 28.15 10.84 -1.55
N GLU A 51 28.62 11.00 -0.30
CA GLU A 51 27.92 10.55 0.90
C GLU A 51 26.56 11.24 1.07
N TRP A 52 26.51 12.56 0.83
CA TRP A 52 25.26 13.32 0.83
C TRP A 52 24.30 12.80 -0.24
N MET A 53 24.77 12.59 -1.47
CA MET A 53 23.97 12.06 -2.58
C MET A 53 23.42 10.68 -2.25
N VAL A 54 24.26 9.76 -1.76
CA VAL A 54 23.85 8.41 -1.35
C VAL A 54 22.82 8.43 -0.22
N SER A 55 22.90 9.41 0.68
CA SER A 55 21.95 9.59 1.77
C SER A 55 20.56 10.02 1.31
N ASN A 56 20.49 10.77 0.21
CA ASN A 56 19.25 11.24 -0.40
C ASN A 56 18.74 10.33 -1.52
N PHE A 57 19.61 9.45 -2.04
CA PHE A 57 19.25 8.52 -3.08
C PHE A 57 18.35 7.41 -2.53
N GLN A 58 17.06 7.51 -2.84
CA GLN A 58 16.13 6.41 -2.69
C GLN A 58 16.17 5.58 -3.97
N ARG A 59 16.39 4.27 -3.84
CA ARG A 59 16.24 3.32 -4.94
C ARG A 59 14.74 3.22 -5.23
N THR A 60 14.18 4.18 -5.95
CA THR A 60 12.74 4.20 -6.20
C THR A 60 12.41 3.05 -7.14
N SER A 61 11.64 2.10 -6.62
CA SER A 61 10.99 1.06 -7.41
C SER A 61 9.82 1.62 -8.20
N SER A 62 9.76 2.90 -8.55
CA SER A 62 8.53 3.56 -9.02
C SER A 62 7.85 2.84 -10.20
N ALA A 63 8.63 2.30 -11.14
CA ALA A 63 8.12 1.48 -12.23
C ALA A 63 7.56 0.12 -11.75
N VAL A 64 8.17 -0.49 -10.73
CA VAL A 64 7.73 -1.75 -10.10
C VAL A 64 6.56 -1.52 -9.15
N GLU A 65 6.51 -0.40 -8.44
CA GLU A 65 5.39 0.03 -7.57
C GLU A 65 4.15 0.35 -8.41
N GLY A 66 4.31 1.06 -9.53
CA GLY A 66 3.23 1.29 -10.49
C GLY A 66 2.68 -0.01 -11.07
N ARG A 67 3.58 -0.93 -11.50
CA ARG A 67 3.18 -2.26 -12.00
C ARG A 67 2.51 -3.11 -10.92
N ASN A 68 3.04 -3.12 -9.70
CA ASN A 68 2.46 -3.87 -8.57
C ASN A 68 1.12 -3.28 -8.13
N GLY A 69 0.97 -1.96 -8.16
CA GLY A 69 -0.29 -1.27 -7.93
C GLY A 69 -1.33 -1.65 -8.98
N TRP A 70 -0.96 -1.61 -10.27
CA TRP A 70 -1.83 -2.03 -11.37
C TRP A 70 -2.22 -3.51 -11.28
N LEU A 71 -1.27 -4.42 -11.00
CA LEU A 71 -1.56 -5.84 -10.79
C LEU A 71 -2.49 -6.07 -9.60
N SER A 72 -2.24 -5.39 -8.47
CA SER A 72 -3.09 -5.46 -7.28
C SER A 72 -4.51 -5.00 -7.58
N GLN A 73 -4.66 -3.90 -8.33
CA GLN A 73 -5.96 -3.39 -8.76
C GLN A 73 -6.66 -4.35 -9.72
N MET A 74 -5.95 -4.93 -10.69
CA MET A 74 -6.50 -5.92 -11.61
C MET A 74 -6.96 -7.19 -10.87
N HIS A 75 -6.16 -7.70 -9.93
CA HIS A 75 -6.56 -8.82 -9.08
C HIS A 75 -7.72 -8.47 -8.15
N HIS A 76 -7.77 -7.25 -7.61
CA HIS A 76 -8.87 -6.79 -6.77
C HIS A 76 -10.18 -6.70 -7.58
N ASN A 77 -10.13 -6.08 -8.75
CA ASN A 77 -11.28 -5.89 -9.61
C ASN A 77 -11.73 -7.22 -10.26
N GLY A 78 -10.80 -8.12 -10.56
CA GLY A 78 -11.07 -9.44 -11.15
C GLY A 78 -11.69 -10.46 -10.19
N ARG A 79 -11.74 -10.20 -8.87
CA ARG A 79 -12.35 -11.12 -7.87
C ARG A 79 -13.88 -11.17 -7.94
N GLY A 80 -14.51 -10.30 -8.72
CA GLY A 80 -15.97 -10.24 -8.85
C GLY A 80 -16.68 -9.91 -7.53
N LEU A 81 -18.01 -9.95 -7.55
CA LEU A 81 -18.81 -9.81 -6.34
C LEU A 81 -18.93 -11.17 -5.65
N THR A 82 -18.69 -11.21 -4.34
CA THR A 82 -19.01 -12.41 -3.56
C THR A 82 -20.51 -12.69 -3.65
N ALA A 83 -20.93 -13.96 -3.57
CA ALA A 83 -22.35 -14.33 -3.62
C ALA A 83 -23.20 -13.56 -2.60
N LYS A 84 -22.66 -13.26 -1.41
CA LYS A 84 -23.33 -12.46 -0.38
C LYS A 84 -23.53 -11.01 -0.83
N ARG A 85 -22.50 -10.38 -1.41
CA ARG A 85 -22.58 -8.99 -1.92
C ARG A 85 -23.53 -8.91 -3.11
N LEU A 86 -23.50 -9.89 -4.00
CA LEU A 86 -24.43 -9.98 -5.12
C LEU A 86 -25.88 -10.05 -4.64
N LYS A 87 -26.20 -10.96 -3.71
CA LYS A 87 -27.54 -11.05 -3.11
C LYS A 87 -28.00 -9.73 -2.49
N ALA A 88 -27.14 -9.08 -1.70
CA ALA A 88 -27.46 -7.80 -1.08
C ALA A 88 -27.72 -6.71 -2.13
N GLN A 89 -26.89 -6.62 -3.18
CA GLN A 89 -27.11 -5.68 -4.28
C GLN A 89 -28.38 -5.98 -5.06
N THR A 90 -28.74 -7.25 -5.29
CA THR A 90 -29.99 -7.62 -5.93
C THR A 90 -31.19 -7.11 -5.12
N VAL A 91 -31.17 -7.24 -3.80
CA VAL A 91 -32.22 -6.71 -2.93
C VAL A 91 -32.29 -5.18 -3.03
N LEU A 92 -31.16 -4.48 -2.90
CA LEU A 92 -31.12 -3.02 -2.99
C LEU A 92 -31.58 -2.52 -4.37
N HIS A 93 -31.18 -3.18 -5.44
CA HIS A 93 -31.59 -2.82 -6.79
C HIS A 93 -33.11 -2.96 -6.98
N ASN A 94 -33.70 -4.05 -6.48
CA ASN A 94 -35.11 -4.32 -6.68
C ASN A 94 -36.02 -3.50 -5.77
N TYR A 95 -35.63 -3.27 -4.52
CA TYR A 95 -36.52 -2.76 -3.47
C TYR A 95 -36.13 -1.39 -2.89
N PHE A 96 -34.94 -0.85 -3.19
CA PHE A 96 -34.48 0.44 -2.65
C PHE A 96 -34.25 1.49 -3.74
N LEU A 97 -33.58 1.12 -4.84
CA LEU A 97 -33.27 2.07 -5.90
C LEU A 97 -34.53 2.45 -6.69
N THR A 98 -34.73 3.76 -6.83
CA THR A 98 -35.85 4.34 -7.57
C THR A 98 -35.41 4.92 -8.91
N ARG A 99 -36.34 4.96 -9.87
CA ARG A 99 -36.16 5.68 -11.13
C ARG A 99 -36.57 7.15 -10.94
N ALA A 100 -36.40 7.98 -11.97
CA ALA A 100 -36.91 9.35 -12.02
C ALA A 100 -38.42 9.49 -11.73
N ASP A 101 -39.22 8.44 -11.93
CA ASP A 101 -40.65 8.40 -11.59
C ASP A 101 -40.93 8.04 -10.12
N GLY A 102 -39.88 7.82 -9.32
CA GLY A 102 -39.97 7.48 -7.90
C GLY A 102 -40.29 6.02 -7.61
N THR A 103 -40.46 5.15 -8.62
CA THR A 103 -40.80 3.73 -8.41
C THR A 103 -39.58 2.82 -8.38
N THR A 104 -39.65 1.77 -7.57
CA THR A 104 -38.65 0.69 -7.50
C THR A 104 -38.88 -0.36 -8.61
N ALA A 105 -37.89 -1.22 -8.84
CA ALA A 105 -38.03 -2.31 -9.82
C ALA A 105 -39.09 -3.34 -9.39
N ALA A 106 -39.16 -3.68 -8.10
CA ALA A 106 -40.17 -4.59 -7.57
C ALA A 106 -41.59 -4.01 -7.69
N GLU A 107 -41.77 -2.72 -7.40
CA GLU A 107 -43.07 -2.05 -7.56
C GLU A 107 -43.60 -2.15 -8.99
N ARG A 108 -42.75 -1.95 -9.99
CA ARG A 108 -43.15 -2.08 -11.40
C ARG A 108 -43.45 -3.51 -11.83
N LEU A 109 -42.75 -4.48 -11.24
CA LEU A 109 -42.94 -5.89 -11.57
C LEU A 109 -44.22 -6.47 -10.96
N PHE A 110 -44.50 -6.13 -9.70
CA PHE A 110 -45.59 -6.72 -8.93
C PHE A 110 -46.83 -5.82 -8.82
N GLY A 111 -46.72 -4.53 -9.15
CA GLY A 111 -47.83 -3.59 -9.11
C GLY A 111 -48.23 -3.11 -7.70
N GLU A 112 -47.39 -3.36 -6.70
CA GLU A 112 -47.64 -3.00 -5.29
C GLU A 112 -46.42 -2.34 -4.66
N LYS A 113 -46.64 -1.55 -3.59
CA LYS A 113 -45.56 -0.92 -2.82
C LYS A 113 -44.96 -1.88 -1.81
N PHE A 114 -43.64 -1.84 -1.68
CA PHE A 114 -42.87 -2.63 -0.72
C PHE A 114 -42.27 -1.72 0.36
N SER A 115 -41.99 -2.31 1.52
CA SER A 115 -41.29 -1.64 2.62
C SER A 115 -39.85 -1.30 2.24
N ASP A 116 -39.33 -0.19 2.77
CA ASP A 116 -37.93 0.18 2.58
C ASP A 116 -37.02 -0.88 3.22
N PRO A 117 -36.14 -1.53 2.45
CA PRO A 117 -35.29 -2.60 2.97
C PRO A 117 -34.22 -2.12 3.94
N LEU A 118 -33.80 -0.84 3.90
CA LEU A 118 -32.86 -0.29 4.89
C LEU A 118 -33.55 -0.09 6.23
N GLU A 119 -34.76 0.48 6.24
CA GLU A 119 -35.56 0.62 7.47
C GLU A 119 -35.83 -0.75 8.09
N TRP A 120 -36.24 -1.72 7.26
CA TRP A 120 -36.43 -3.10 7.72
C TRP A 120 -35.15 -3.70 8.32
N VAL A 121 -33.97 -3.43 7.74
CA VAL A 121 -32.69 -3.90 8.31
C VAL A 121 -32.43 -3.23 9.65
N VAL A 122 -32.64 -1.91 9.78
CA VAL A 122 -32.42 -1.18 11.05
C VAL A 122 -33.33 -1.72 12.14
N GLU A 123 -34.61 -1.96 11.86
CA GLU A 123 -35.55 -2.55 12.81
C GLU A 123 -35.14 -3.96 13.29
N LYS A 124 -34.45 -4.71 12.44
CA LYS A 124 -33.98 -6.08 12.75
C LYS A 124 -32.54 -6.12 13.24
N MET A 125 -31.83 -5.01 13.18
CA MET A 125 -30.47 -4.91 13.68
C MET A 125 -30.52 -4.90 15.21
N GLY A 126 -29.82 -5.85 15.85
CA GLY A 126 -29.64 -5.81 17.29
C GLY A 126 -28.72 -4.66 17.73
N ASP A 127 -28.46 -4.58 19.03
CA ASP A 127 -27.56 -3.56 19.58
C ASP A 127 -26.20 -3.57 18.88
N LEU A 128 -25.73 -2.38 18.48
CA LEU A 128 -24.42 -2.22 17.89
C LEU A 128 -23.33 -2.56 18.91
N PRO A 129 -22.24 -3.23 18.49
CA PRO A 129 -21.15 -3.54 19.39
C PRO A 129 -20.55 -2.26 19.97
N LEU A 130 -20.34 -2.27 21.29
CA LEU A 130 -19.76 -1.13 21.99
C LEU A 130 -18.32 -0.86 21.52
N PRO A 131 -17.86 0.40 21.56
CA PRO A 131 -16.48 0.75 21.25
C PRO A 131 -15.50 -0.09 22.08
N ARG A 132 -14.41 -0.52 21.45
CA ARG A 132 -13.32 -1.22 22.15
C ARG A 132 -12.85 -0.35 23.33
N LYS A 133 -13.02 -0.83 24.56
CA LYS A 133 -12.47 -0.17 25.74
C LYS A 133 -10.95 -0.22 25.66
N THR A 134 -10.31 0.93 25.45
CA THR A 134 -8.87 1.07 25.61
C THR A 134 -8.56 1.06 27.11
N LYS A 135 -7.53 0.30 27.53
CA LYS A 135 -7.02 0.43 28.90
C LYS A 135 -6.48 1.85 29.03
N LYS A 136 -7.13 2.71 29.82
CA LYS A 136 -6.55 4.00 30.21
C LYS A 136 -5.17 3.72 30.80
N GLY A 137 -4.15 4.36 30.23
CA GLY A 137 -2.76 4.20 30.64
C GLY A 137 -2.58 4.51 32.12
N GLY A 138 -1.70 3.73 32.75
CA GLY A 138 -1.00 3.98 34.01
C GLY A 138 -1.72 4.80 35.07
N VAL A 139 -2.17 4.11 36.11
CA VAL A 139 -2.24 4.72 37.45
C VAL A 139 -0.85 5.28 37.76
N VAL A 140 -0.70 6.60 37.77
CA VAL A 140 0.43 7.27 38.41
C VAL A 140 0.26 7.00 39.90
N LYS A 141 1.13 6.15 40.46
CA LYS A 141 1.20 5.96 41.91
C LYS A 141 1.95 7.16 42.53
N PRO A 142 1.53 7.62 43.71
CA PRO A 142 2.25 8.63 44.48
C PRO A 142 3.64 8.16 44.91
#